data_AF-A0A1Y1JQI3-F1
#
_entry.id   AF-A0A1Y1JQI3-F1
#
_cell.length_a   1.000
_cell.length_b   1.000
_cell.length_c   1.000
_cell.angle_alpha   90.00
_cell.angle_beta   90.00
_cell.angle_gamma   90.00
#
_symmetry.space_group_name_H-M   'P 1'
#
loop_
_entity.id
_entity.type
_entity.pdbx_description
1 polymer ?
#
loop_
_entity_poly.entity_id
_entity_poly.type
_entity_poly.pdbx_seq_one_letter_code
_entity_poly.pdbx_strand_id
1 'polypeptide(L)'
;MKRSVKGLLLIYLLTFLETYFCLSFFNSSVFPREFTKAVEKHLYEDYGDRDVAVFREIIRNYKNEDTHLTHAEEEDLKVAMKKYAGSRFIQEYENLMDENSKDSKKILAKSMVNLIKQQFIKLKEIEAEYITPNFDQYKQVTELKSELLALNADTPCNSESECKKLENMMNICTYVRGGADFAYDIFLVTTHVVTSMMAVLCACIFIGPVHVCALKNFPYTCKLPYPVFSTLFMATSAVWEVVKAATALCRVYGDLSIMSKMA
;
A
#
# COMPACT_ATOMS: atom_id res chain seq x y z
N MET A 1 -16.44 23.82 60.71
CA MET A 1 -15.29 23.37 59.89
C MET A 1 -15.71 22.21 58.99
N LYS A 2 -16.20 22.48 57.78
CA LYS A 2 -16.56 21.46 56.77
C LYS A 2 -16.36 22.07 55.37
N ARG A 3 -15.12 22.45 55.07
CA ARG A 3 -14.69 22.84 53.72
C ARG A 3 -13.29 22.27 53.50
N SER A 4 -13.04 21.81 52.28
CA SER A 4 -11.74 21.39 51.75
C SER A 4 -11.38 19.89 51.72
N VAL A 5 -12.34 18.97 51.70
CA VAL A 5 -12.06 17.58 51.24
C VAL A 5 -12.35 17.42 49.74
N LYS A 6 -13.41 18.08 49.23
CA LYS A 6 -13.77 18.05 47.80
C LYS A 6 -12.74 18.74 46.90
N GLY A 7 -12.07 19.80 47.38
CA GLY A 7 -11.03 20.51 46.62
C GLY A 7 -9.75 19.70 46.43
N LEU A 8 -9.30 19.00 47.49
CA LEU A 8 -8.13 18.12 47.41
C LEU A 8 -8.36 16.90 46.52
N LEU A 9 -9.57 16.33 46.55
CA LEU A 9 -9.96 15.22 45.65
C LEU A 9 -9.98 15.65 44.18
N LEU A 10 -10.45 16.87 43.88
CA LEU A 10 -10.45 17.40 42.51
C LEU A 10 -9.03 17.65 42.00
N ILE A 11 -8.14 18.17 42.86
CA ILE A 11 -6.73 18.41 42.52
C ILE A 11 -6.02 17.06 42.31
N TYR A 12 -6.27 16.05 43.15
CA TYR A 12 -5.73 14.70 42.94
C TYR A 12 -6.25 14.05 41.65
N LEU A 13 -7.52 14.26 41.30
CA LEU A 13 -8.09 13.73 40.05
C LEU A 13 -7.47 14.41 38.82
N LEU A 14 -7.23 15.73 38.90
CA LEU A 14 -6.59 16.49 37.83
C LEU A 14 -5.10 16.11 37.67
N THR A 15 -4.36 15.93 38.77
CA THR A 15 -2.96 15.47 38.68
C THR A 15 -2.86 14.01 38.22
N PHE A 16 -3.82 13.16 38.60
CA PHE A 16 -3.90 11.76 38.13
C PHE A 16 -4.29 11.69 36.64
N LEU A 17 -5.17 12.58 36.17
CA LEU A 17 -5.52 12.71 34.75
C LEU A 17 -4.38 13.29 33.93
N GLU A 18 -3.63 14.27 34.43
CA GLU A 18 -2.44 14.80 33.74
C GLU A 18 -1.28 13.79 33.70
N THR A 19 -1.10 12.97 34.74
CA THR A 19 -0.12 11.87 34.70
C THR A 19 -0.56 10.73 33.80
N TYR A 20 -1.86 10.41 33.71
CA TYR A 20 -2.40 9.45 32.74
C TYR A 20 -2.33 9.98 31.29
N PHE A 21 -2.55 11.28 31.07
CA PHE A 21 -2.37 11.91 29.76
C PHE A 21 -0.89 11.96 29.38
N CYS A 22 0.02 12.21 30.32
CA CYS A 22 1.46 12.14 30.04
C CYS A 22 1.93 10.69 29.77
N LEU A 23 1.33 9.68 30.41
CA LEU A 23 1.68 8.27 30.19
C LEU A 23 1.10 7.70 28.89
N SER A 24 -0.02 8.23 28.37
CA SER A 24 -0.52 7.86 27.04
C SER A 24 0.22 8.55 25.88
N PHE A 25 1.06 9.56 26.18
CA PHE A 25 1.96 10.19 25.19
C PHE A 25 3.27 9.45 24.95
N PHE A 26 3.58 8.42 25.74
CA PHE A 26 4.67 7.49 25.44
C PHE A 26 4.13 6.26 24.73
N ASN A 27 3.49 6.46 23.57
CA ASN A 27 3.47 5.39 22.59
C ASN A 27 4.94 5.21 22.17
N SER A 28 5.64 4.22 22.74
CA SER A 28 7.01 3.88 22.37
C SER A 28 6.97 3.30 20.96
N SER A 29 6.82 4.18 19.97
CA SER A 29 6.95 3.83 18.57
C SER A 29 8.27 3.08 18.41
N VAL A 30 8.20 1.88 17.83
CA VAL A 30 9.41 1.09 17.51
C VAL A 30 10.31 1.87 16.55
N PHE A 31 9.73 2.81 15.80
CA PHE A 31 10.44 3.67 14.87
C PHE A 31 10.97 4.93 15.59
N PRO A 32 12.30 5.17 15.57
CA PRO A 32 12.89 6.35 16.18
C PRO A 32 12.32 7.66 15.62
N ARG A 33 12.17 8.70 16.46
CA ARG A 33 11.62 10.00 16.04
C ARG A 33 12.39 10.65 14.89
N GLU A 34 13.72 10.54 14.88
CA GLU A 34 14.55 11.08 13.81
C GLU A 34 14.31 10.34 12.49
N PHE A 35 14.07 9.03 12.55
CA PHE A 35 13.68 8.24 11.38
C PHE A 35 12.31 8.70 10.86
N THR A 36 11.29 8.80 11.73
CA THR A 36 9.94 9.20 11.29
C THR A 36 9.93 10.62 10.71
N LYS A 37 10.67 11.56 11.30
CA LYS A 37 10.81 12.93 10.76
C LYS A 37 11.47 12.96 9.39
N ALA A 38 12.52 12.17 9.19
CA ALA A 38 13.20 12.09 7.91
C ALA A 38 12.27 11.51 6.83
N VAL A 39 11.46 10.51 7.18
CA VAL A 39 10.46 9.94 6.26
C VAL A 39 9.38 10.97 5.94
N GLU A 40 8.81 11.66 6.93
CA GLU A 40 7.82 12.72 6.69
C GLU A 40 8.36 13.82 5.78
N LYS A 41 9.61 14.23 5.99
CA LYS A 41 10.26 15.23 5.14
C LYS A 41 10.36 14.75 3.69
N HIS A 42 10.86 13.53 3.48
CA HIS A 42 11.00 12.97 2.12
C HIS A 42 9.65 12.83 1.43
N LEU A 43 8.63 12.34 2.15
CA LEU A 43 7.28 12.23 1.62
C LEU A 43 6.66 13.58 1.25
N TYR A 44 6.86 14.59 2.11
CA TYR A 44 6.37 15.93 1.84
C TYR A 44 7.03 16.56 0.62
N GLU A 45 8.35 16.42 0.48
CA GLU A 45 9.13 16.97 -0.64
C GLU A 45 8.78 16.31 -1.98
N ASP A 46 8.56 15.00 -2.00
CA ASP A 46 8.38 14.24 -3.24
C ASP A 46 6.90 14.05 -3.64
N TYR A 47 5.98 13.92 -2.67
CA TYR A 47 4.59 13.51 -2.90
C TYR A 47 3.55 14.44 -2.26
N GLY A 48 3.92 15.20 -1.23
CA GLY A 48 3.06 16.19 -0.57
C GLY A 48 2.28 15.68 0.65
N ASP A 49 1.34 16.49 1.13
CA ASP A 49 0.67 16.31 2.44
C ASP A 49 -0.15 15.01 2.56
N ARG A 50 -0.70 14.53 1.45
CA ARG A 50 -1.54 13.33 1.41
C ARG A 50 -0.78 12.10 1.90
N ASP A 51 0.42 11.89 1.37
CA ASP A 51 1.24 10.71 1.67
C ASP A 51 1.83 10.79 3.07
N VAL A 52 2.12 12.01 3.56
CA VAL A 52 2.50 12.27 4.95
C VAL A 52 1.36 11.87 5.90
N ALA A 53 0.11 12.20 5.58
CA ALA A 53 -1.04 11.83 6.40
C ALA A 53 -1.20 10.30 6.48
N VAL A 54 -1.07 9.61 5.34
CA VAL A 54 -1.13 8.14 5.29
C VAL A 54 0.02 7.51 6.07
N PHE A 55 1.24 8.02 5.95
CA PHE A 55 2.38 7.56 6.75
C PHE A 55 2.11 7.68 8.25
N ARG A 56 1.60 8.84 8.71
CA ARG A 56 1.25 9.04 10.11
C ARG A 56 0.20 8.05 10.60
N GLU A 57 -0.80 7.75 9.77
CA GLU A 57 -1.81 6.74 10.08
C GLU A 57 -1.21 5.33 10.18
N ILE A 58 -0.35 4.96 9.22
CA ILE A 58 0.35 3.67 9.23
C ILE A 58 1.17 3.51 10.52
N ILE A 59 1.98 4.52 10.87
CA ILE A 59 2.82 4.46 12.09
C ILE A 59 1.96 4.46 13.36
N ARG A 60 0.87 5.24 13.39
CA ARG A 60 -0.03 5.31 14.55
C ARG A 60 -0.75 3.99 14.81
N ASN A 61 -1.17 3.30 13.75
CA ASN A 61 -1.92 2.05 13.82
C ASN A 61 -1.03 0.81 13.84
N TYR A 62 0.28 0.97 13.62
CA TYR A 62 1.23 -0.14 13.62
C TYR A 62 1.30 -0.80 15.01
N LYS A 63 1.04 -2.11 15.05
CA LYS A 63 1.37 -2.96 16.20
C LYS A 63 2.21 -4.13 15.74
N ASN A 64 3.29 -4.40 16.47
CA ASN A 64 4.27 -5.43 16.10
C ASN A 64 3.72 -6.86 16.15
N GLU A 65 2.62 -7.08 16.88
CA GLU A 65 1.97 -8.37 17.09
C GLU A 65 0.82 -8.64 16.09
N ASP A 66 0.36 -7.62 15.36
CA ASP A 66 -0.89 -7.68 14.58
C ASP A 66 -0.76 -8.41 13.21
N THR A 67 0.29 -9.20 12.96
CA THR A 67 0.43 -9.85 11.63
C THR A 67 1.04 -11.23 11.60
N HIS A 68 0.33 -12.11 10.89
CA HIS A 68 0.82 -13.37 10.37
C HIS A 68 0.35 -13.46 8.91
N LEU A 69 1.28 -13.41 7.95
CA LEU A 69 1.02 -14.01 6.64
C LEU A 69 0.57 -15.45 6.89
N THR A 70 -0.33 -15.98 6.06
CA THR A 70 -0.62 -17.41 6.14
C THR A 70 0.67 -18.20 5.89
N HIS A 71 0.75 -19.43 6.41
CA HIS A 71 1.93 -20.27 6.20
C HIS A 71 2.26 -20.43 4.70
N ALA A 72 1.24 -20.49 3.83
CA ALA A 72 1.45 -20.55 2.39
C ALA A 72 2.09 -19.26 1.83
N GLU A 73 1.57 -18.10 2.22
CA GLU A 73 2.10 -16.79 1.78
C GLU A 73 3.52 -16.53 2.29
N GLU A 74 3.83 -16.98 3.51
CA GLU A 74 5.17 -16.88 4.07
C GLU A 74 6.17 -17.74 3.29
N GLU A 75 5.77 -18.96 2.90
CA GLU A 75 6.61 -19.83 2.06
C GLU A 75 6.77 -19.28 0.65
N ASP A 76 5.71 -18.74 0.04
CA ASP A 76 5.79 -18.07 -1.27
C ASP A 76 6.74 -16.87 -1.23
N LEU A 77 6.66 -16.07 -0.16
CA LEU A 77 7.59 -14.96 0.08
C LEU A 77 9.03 -15.47 0.19
N LYS A 78 9.29 -16.54 0.96
CA LYS A 78 10.63 -17.12 1.09
C LYS A 78 11.16 -17.66 -0.25
N VAL A 79 10.33 -18.35 -1.04
CA VAL A 79 10.71 -18.85 -2.37
C VAL A 79 11.10 -17.69 -3.28
N ALA A 80 10.30 -16.63 -3.30
CA ALA A 80 10.59 -15.45 -4.10
C ALA A 80 11.85 -14.72 -3.62
N MET A 81 12.02 -14.51 -2.31
CA MET A 81 13.25 -13.92 -1.75
C MET A 81 14.49 -14.77 -2.06
N LYS A 82 14.38 -16.10 -2.02
CA LYS A 82 15.49 -17.01 -2.30
C LYS A 82 15.99 -16.86 -3.74
N LYS A 83 15.09 -16.58 -4.69
CA LYS A 83 15.44 -16.31 -6.09
C LYS A 83 16.31 -15.06 -6.25
N TYR A 84 16.06 -14.02 -5.45
CA TYR A 84 16.74 -12.72 -5.58
C TYR A 84 17.94 -12.55 -4.62
N ALA A 85 17.88 -13.11 -3.41
CA ALA A 85 18.85 -12.88 -2.35
C ALA A 85 19.64 -14.15 -1.94
N GLY A 86 19.27 -15.33 -2.45
CA GLY A 86 19.94 -16.61 -2.18
C GLY A 86 19.52 -17.29 -0.87
N SER A 87 19.95 -18.54 -0.67
CA SER A 87 19.54 -19.38 0.48
C SER A 87 20.05 -18.88 1.83
N ARG A 88 21.27 -18.34 1.88
CA ARG A 88 21.85 -17.78 3.11
C ARG A 88 21.00 -16.65 3.69
N PHE A 89 20.36 -15.86 2.82
CA PHE A 89 19.49 -14.78 3.25
C PHE A 89 18.25 -15.29 4.00
N ILE A 90 17.65 -16.38 3.51
CA ILE A 90 16.46 -16.98 4.13
C ILE A 90 16.75 -17.38 5.57
N GLN A 91 17.91 -17.99 5.83
CA GLN A 91 18.30 -18.35 7.19
C GLN A 91 18.48 -17.11 8.09
N GLU A 92 19.11 -16.04 7.60
CA GLU A 92 19.26 -14.79 8.35
C GLU A 92 17.91 -14.12 8.64
N TYR A 93 16.97 -14.23 7.71
CA TYR A 93 15.60 -13.75 7.83
C TYR A 93 14.79 -14.55 8.86
N GLU A 94 14.81 -15.88 8.78
CA GLU A 94 14.12 -16.76 9.74
C GLU A 94 14.63 -16.52 11.16
N ASN A 95 15.95 -16.43 11.34
CA ASN A 95 16.54 -16.10 12.63
C ASN A 95 16.06 -14.73 13.16
N LEU A 96 15.94 -13.71 12.29
CA LEU A 96 15.42 -12.40 12.69
C LEU A 96 13.95 -12.49 13.16
N MET A 97 13.14 -13.29 12.46
CA MET A 97 11.72 -13.44 12.75
C MET A 97 11.47 -14.24 14.03
N ASP A 98 12.27 -15.28 14.29
CA ASP A 98 12.10 -16.17 15.44
C ASP A 98 12.74 -15.64 16.73
N GLU A 99 13.80 -14.84 16.64
CA GLU A 99 14.50 -14.32 17.83
C GLU A 99 13.67 -13.26 18.59
N ASN A 100 13.53 -13.48 19.90
CA ASN A 100 13.16 -12.43 20.86
C ASN A 100 14.42 -11.70 21.31
N SER A 101 14.87 -10.74 20.51
CA SER A 101 16.06 -9.94 20.80
C SER A 101 15.75 -8.68 21.60
N LYS A 102 16.68 -8.28 22.46
CA LYS A 102 16.70 -6.94 23.12
C LYS A 102 17.51 -5.91 22.33
N ASP A 103 18.16 -6.30 21.23
CA ASP A 103 18.92 -5.40 20.37
C ASP A 103 17.96 -4.49 19.60
N SER A 104 18.07 -3.18 19.82
CA SER A 104 17.23 -2.16 19.19
C SER A 104 17.29 -2.20 17.66
N LYS A 105 18.44 -2.58 17.06
CA LYS A 105 18.57 -2.69 15.60
C LYS A 105 17.81 -3.90 15.06
N LYS A 106 17.86 -5.03 15.76
CA LYS A 106 17.09 -6.23 15.40
C LYS A 106 15.59 -5.98 15.55
N ILE A 107 15.19 -5.33 16.63
CA ILE A 107 13.79 -4.93 16.86
C ILE A 107 13.31 -4.03 15.72
N LEU A 108 14.06 -3.00 15.36
CA LEU A 108 13.72 -2.10 14.25
C LEU A 108 13.62 -2.84 12.91
N ALA A 109 14.57 -3.73 12.61
CA ALA A 109 14.55 -4.53 11.39
C ALA A 109 13.31 -5.44 11.30
N LYS A 110 13.02 -6.15 12.39
CA LYS A 110 11.85 -7.03 12.51
C LYS A 110 10.56 -6.23 12.36
N SER A 111 10.47 -5.07 13.00
CA SER A 111 9.30 -4.21 12.89
C SER A 111 9.13 -3.57 11.51
N MET A 112 10.23 -3.24 10.82
CA MET A 112 10.15 -2.79 9.42
C MET A 112 9.62 -3.91 8.52
N VAL A 113 10.15 -5.13 8.66
CA VAL A 113 9.67 -6.32 7.92
C VAL A 113 8.19 -6.57 8.19
N ASN A 114 7.76 -6.53 9.44
CA ASN A 114 6.37 -6.72 9.82
C ASN A 114 5.45 -5.62 9.26
N LEU A 115 5.88 -4.35 9.33
CA LEU A 115 5.14 -3.24 8.76
C LEU A 115 4.96 -3.40 7.26
N ILE A 116 6.03 -3.79 6.55
CA ILE A 116 5.99 -4.08 5.12
C ILE A 116 4.93 -5.17 4.87
N LYS A 117 5.02 -6.33 5.54
CA LYS A 117 4.03 -7.41 5.39
C LYS A 117 2.59 -6.94 5.65
N GLN A 118 2.36 -6.16 6.70
CA GLN A 118 1.06 -5.58 7.02
C GLN A 118 0.49 -4.75 5.88
N GLN A 119 1.31 -3.85 5.31
CA GLN A 119 0.84 -3.01 4.22
C GLN A 119 0.49 -3.86 2.99
N PHE A 120 1.31 -4.87 2.66
CA PHE A 120 1.03 -5.71 1.50
C PHE A 120 -0.18 -6.64 1.68
N ILE A 121 -0.49 -7.11 2.89
CA ILE A 121 -1.74 -7.84 3.15
C ILE A 121 -2.95 -6.94 2.88
N LYS A 122 -2.94 -5.71 3.40
CA LYS A 122 -4.02 -4.74 3.14
C LYS A 122 -4.19 -4.47 1.65
N LEU A 123 -3.07 -4.35 0.92
CA LEU A 123 -3.12 -4.18 -0.53
C LEU A 123 -3.76 -5.39 -1.23
N LYS A 124 -3.45 -6.62 -0.80
CA LYS A 124 -4.09 -7.84 -1.31
C LYS A 124 -5.59 -7.89 -1.03
N GLU A 125 -6.03 -7.40 0.14
CA GLU A 125 -7.45 -7.26 0.47
C GLU A 125 -8.15 -6.28 -0.49
N ILE A 126 -7.53 -5.13 -0.77
CA ILE A 126 -8.04 -4.16 -1.76
C ILE A 126 -8.13 -4.77 -3.16
N GLU A 127 -7.13 -5.56 -3.58
CA GLU A 127 -7.19 -6.30 -4.85
C GLU A 127 -8.34 -7.31 -4.87
N ALA A 128 -8.54 -8.05 -3.78
CA ALA A 128 -9.62 -9.02 -3.66
C ALA A 128 -11.02 -8.38 -3.69
N GLU A 129 -11.16 -7.14 -3.19
CA GLU A 129 -12.42 -6.42 -3.12
C GLU A 129 -12.73 -5.64 -4.40
N TYR A 130 -11.77 -4.87 -4.93
CA TYR A 130 -12.01 -3.90 -6.01
C TYR A 130 -11.58 -4.39 -7.40
N ILE A 131 -10.73 -5.41 -7.47
CA ILE A 131 -10.17 -5.88 -8.74
C ILE A 131 -10.73 -7.25 -9.12
N THR A 132 -10.59 -8.23 -8.22
CA THR A 132 -10.93 -9.63 -8.49
C THR A 132 -12.38 -9.85 -8.94
N PRO A 133 -13.40 -9.25 -8.29
CA PRO A 133 -14.80 -9.44 -8.66
C PRO A 133 -15.14 -8.86 -10.04
N ASN A 134 -14.38 -7.86 -10.48
CA ASN A 134 -14.57 -7.19 -11.76
C ASN A 134 -14.01 -8.00 -12.94
N PHE A 135 -13.30 -9.11 -12.69
CA PHE A 135 -12.80 -9.96 -13.77
C PHE A 135 -13.90 -10.54 -14.67
N ASP A 136 -15.04 -10.92 -14.09
CA ASP A 136 -16.17 -11.40 -14.89
C ASP A 136 -16.88 -10.27 -15.63
N GLN A 137 -16.84 -9.04 -15.11
CA GLN A 137 -17.35 -7.87 -15.81
C GLN A 137 -16.49 -7.51 -17.03
N TYR A 138 -15.17 -7.73 -16.98
CA TYR A 138 -14.31 -7.59 -18.17
C TYR A 138 -14.71 -8.55 -19.30
N LYS A 139 -15.14 -9.78 -18.97
CA LYS A 139 -15.63 -10.73 -19.99
C LYS A 139 -16.86 -10.19 -20.69
N GLN A 140 -17.82 -9.67 -19.92
CA GLN A 140 -19.05 -9.07 -20.47
C GLN A 140 -18.75 -7.88 -21.39
N VAL A 141 -17.83 -6.98 -20.99
CA VAL A 141 -17.41 -5.86 -21.85
C VAL A 141 -16.75 -6.36 -23.12
N THR A 142 -15.95 -7.43 -23.06
CA THR A 142 -15.29 -8.02 -24.24
C THR A 142 -16.32 -8.55 -25.24
N GLU A 143 -17.36 -9.24 -24.76
CA GLU A 143 -18.46 -9.74 -25.58
C GLU A 143 -19.26 -8.58 -26.21
N LEU A 144 -19.72 -7.64 -25.38
CA LEU A 144 -20.46 -6.44 -25.83
C LEU A 144 -19.67 -5.60 -26.85
N LYS A 145 -18.36 -5.43 -26.63
CA LYS A 145 -17.47 -4.70 -27.54
C LYS A 145 -17.38 -5.39 -28.90
N SER A 146 -17.32 -6.72 -28.94
CA SER A 146 -17.27 -7.46 -30.20
C SER A 146 -18.58 -7.31 -31.01
N GLU A 147 -19.73 -7.31 -30.33
CA GLU A 147 -21.03 -7.06 -30.95
C GLU A 147 -21.13 -5.64 -31.51
N LEU A 148 -20.61 -4.64 -30.79
CA LEU A 148 -20.66 -3.23 -31.20
C LEU A 148 -19.64 -2.90 -32.31
N LEU A 149 -18.44 -3.48 -32.29
CA LEU A 149 -17.43 -3.27 -33.34
C LEU A 149 -17.83 -3.91 -34.69
N ALA A 150 -18.72 -4.90 -34.68
CA ALA A 150 -19.29 -5.46 -35.91
C ALA A 150 -20.28 -4.51 -36.61
N LEU A 151 -20.70 -3.43 -35.95
CA LEU A 151 -21.55 -2.40 -36.50
C LEU A 151 -20.67 -1.34 -37.18
N ASN A 152 -20.53 -1.44 -38.50
CA ASN A 152 -19.93 -0.38 -39.33
C ASN A 152 -20.86 0.83 -39.38
N ALA A 153 -20.83 1.69 -38.37
CA ALA A 153 -21.63 2.92 -38.32
C ALA A 153 -20.77 4.13 -37.90
N ASP A 154 -20.97 5.27 -38.59
CA ASP A 154 -20.38 6.56 -38.25
C ASP A 154 -20.97 7.18 -36.96
N THR A 155 -22.01 6.55 -36.42
CA THR A 155 -22.75 6.93 -35.21
C THR A 155 -22.59 5.85 -34.14
N PRO A 156 -22.43 6.21 -32.85
CA PRO A 156 -22.19 5.23 -31.77
C PRO A 156 -23.29 4.17 -31.60
N CYS A 157 -24.53 4.49 -31.96
CA CYS A 157 -25.66 3.57 -32.00
C CYS A 157 -26.73 4.09 -32.97
N ASN A 158 -27.48 3.19 -33.63
CA ASN A 158 -28.52 3.55 -34.60
C ASN A 158 -29.94 3.10 -34.20
N SER A 159 -30.05 2.20 -33.24
CA SER A 159 -31.33 1.73 -32.70
C SER A 159 -31.39 1.87 -31.18
N GLU A 160 -32.59 1.97 -30.61
CA GLU A 160 -32.77 2.09 -29.15
C GLU A 160 -32.14 0.91 -28.39
N SER A 161 -32.19 -0.30 -28.96
CA SER A 161 -31.57 -1.50 -28.37
C SER A 161 -30.04 -1.44 -28.41
N GLU A 162 -29.45 -0.96 -29.51
CA GLU A 162 -28.00 -0.71 -29.60
C GLU A 162 -27.54 0.35 -28.61
N CYS A 163 -28.28 1.46 -28.48
CA CYS A 163 -27.94 2.52 -27.53
C CYS A 163 -28.02 2.03 -26.07
N LYS A 164 -29.01 1.18 -25.72
CA LYS A 164 -29.07 0.56 -24.39
C LYS A 164 -27.90 -0.40 -24.12
N LYS A 165 -27.47 -1.16 -25.13
CA LYS A 165 -26.28 -2.02 -25.01
C LYS A 165 -25.01 -1.19 -24.82
N LEU A 166 -24.86 -0.10 -25.57
CA LEU A 166 -23.77 0.85 -25.42
C LEU A 166 -23.78 1.47 -24.03
N GLU A 167 -24.91 1.99 -23.57
CA GLU A 167 -25.08 2.56 -22.23
C GLU A 167 -24.68 1.57 -21.13
N ASN A 168 -25.16 0.32 -21.22
CA ASN A 168 -24.79 -0.73 -20.26
C ASN A 168 -23.28 -1.00 -20.26
N MET A 169 -22.67 -1.11 -21.44
CA MET A 169 -21.22 -1.28 -21.56
C MET A 169 -20.47 -0.09 -20.92
N MET A 170 -20.92 1.14 -21.15
CA MET A 170 -20.31 2.34 -20.58
C MET A 170 -20.45 2.41 -19.06
N ASN A 171 -21.59 1.99 -18.51
CA ASN A 171 -21.82 1.90 -17.07
C ASN A 171 -20.88 0.87 -16.42
N ILE A 172 -20.75 -0.33 -17.01
CA ILE A 172 -19.79 -1.34 -16.56
C ILE A 172 -18.37 -0.80 -16.61
N CYS A 173 -17.99 -0.19 -17.74
CA CYS A 173 -16.67 0.39 -17.91
C CYS A 173 -16.33 1.50 -16.91
N THR A 174 -17.31 2.35 -16.59
CA THR A 174 -17.14 3.41 -15.58
C THR A 174 -16.90 2.80 -14.21
N TYR A 175 -17.70 1.79 -13.83
CA TYR A 175 -17.56 1.11 -12.54
C TYR A 175 -16.21 0.39 -12.41
N VAL A 176 -15.85 -0.42 -13.40
CA VAL A 176 -14.62 -1.21 -13.37
C VAL A 176 -13.38 -0.33 -13.41
N ARG A 177 -13.38 0.72 -14.24
CA ARG A 177 -12.29 1.70 -14.27
C ARG A 177 -12.18 2.45 -12.94
N GLY A 178 -13.31 2.85 -12.36
CA GLY A 178 -13.33 3.52 -11.05
C GLY A 178 -12.77 2.65 -9.93
N GLY A 179 -13.15 1.37 -9.88
CA GLY A 179 -12.62 0.41 -8.90
C GLY A 179 -11.11 0.16 -9.08
N ALA A 180 -10.65 -0.02 -10.31
CA ALA A 180 -9.23 -0.22 -10.62
C ALA A 180 -8.39 1.03 -10.30
N ASP A 181 -8.89 2.23 -10.62
CA ASP A 181 -8.23 3.52 -10.34
C ASP A 181 -8.15 3.77 -8.83
N PHE A 182 -9.23 3.52 -8.09
CA PHE A 182 -9.26 3.61 -6.63
C PHE A 182 -8.26 2.65 -5.97
N ALA A 183 -8.24 1.39 -6.40
CA ALA A 183 -7.27 0.43 -5.91
C ALA A 183 -5.84 0.93 -6.22
N TYR A 184 -5.56 1.28 -7.47
CA TYR A 184 -4.23 1.76 -7.87
C TYR A 184 -3.76 2.96 -7.06
N ASP A 185 -4.64 3.92 -6.77
CA ASP A 185 -4.34 5.10 -5.98
C ASP A 185 -3.94 4.74 -4.53
N ILE A 186 -4.61 3.77 -3.90
CA ILE A 186 -4.21 3.24 -2.58
C ILE A 186 -2.85 2.54 -2.66
N PHE A 187 -2.66 1.70 -3.67
CA PHE A 187 -1.40 0.99 -3.90
C PHE A 187 -0.24 1.97 -4.10
N LEU A 188 -0.47 3.04 -4.85
CA LEU A 188 0.51 4.07 -5.15
C LEU A 188 0.96 4.80 -3.89
N VAL A 189 0.01 5.35 -3.11
CA VAL A 189 0.33 6.06 -1.87
C VAL A 189 1.00 5.15 -0.85
N THR A 190 0.52 3.92 -0.69
CA THR A 190 1.15 2.93 0.20
C THR A 190 2.58 2.63 -0.23
N THR A 191 2.81 2.48 -1.54
CA THR A 191 4.13 2.27 -2.12
C THR A 191 5.04 3.45 -1.83
N HIS A 192 4.60 4.69 -2.04
CA HIS A 192 5.40 5.88 -1.76
C HIS A 192 5.85 5.93 -0.30
N VAL A 193 4.93 5.61 0.62
CA VAL A 193 5.23 5.55 2.06
C VAL A 193 6.29 4.49 2.35
N VAL A 194 6.08 3.24 1.94
CA VAL A 194 7.02 2.15 2.25
C VAL A 194 8.37 2.37 1.54
N THR A 195 8.36 2.89 0.31
CA THR A 195 9.58 3.21 -0.43
C THR A 195 10.36 4.32 0.25
N SER A 196 9.70 5.36 0.76
CA SER A 196 10.34 6.46 1.49
C SER A 196 10.91 5.98 2.83
N MET A 197 10.20 5.09 3.52
CA MET A 197 10.71 4.42 4.72
C MET A 197 11.98 3.63 4.42
N MET A 198 12.00 2.87 3.32
CA MET A 198 13.17 2.14 2.86
C MET A 198 14.30 3.07 2.40
N ALA A 199 13.99 4.18 1.73
CA ALA A 199 14.96 5.19 1.30
C ALA A 199 15.74 5.75 2.48
N VAL A 200 15.02 6.17 3.52
CA VAL A 200 15.62 6.71 4.75
C VAL A 200 16.38 5.62 5.51
N LEU A 201 15.81 4.42 5.63
CA LEU A 201 16.44 3.33 6.39
C LEU A 201 17.74 2.86 5.74
N CYS A 202 17.74 2.69 4.42
CA CYS A 202 18.87 2.15 3.66
C CYS A 202 19.82 3.22 3.11
N ALA A 203 19.49 4.51 3.26
CA ALA A 203 20.10 5.61 2.51
C ALA A 203 20.15 5.29 1.00
N CYS A 204 18.98 4.96 0.43
CA CYS A 204 18.83 4.68 -1.00
C CYS A 204 18.49 5.93 -1.80
N ILE A 205 18.99 5.95 -3.02
CA ILE A 205 18.54 6.84 -4.08
C ILE A 205 17.85 5.98 -5.13
N PHE A 206 16.58 6.27 -5.39
CA PHE A 206 15.74 5.59 -6.38
C PHE A 206 15.62 6.48 -7.63
N ILE A 207 16.32 6.12 -8.73
CA ILE A 207 16.22 6.85 -10.01
C ILE A 207 15.81 5.84 -11.09
N GLY A 208 14.53 5.86 -11.45
CA GLY A 208 13.95 4.92 -12.41
C GLY A 208 14.21 3.47 -12.01
N PRO A 209 14.80 2.62 -12.88
CA PRO A 209 15.07 1.21 -12.57
C PRO A 209 16.30 0.99 -11.69
N VAL A 210 17.09 2.03 -11.40
CA VAL A 210 18.34 1.89 -10.64
C VAL A 210 18.10 2.27 -9.18
N HIS A 211 18.48 1.37 -8.28
CA HIS A 211 18.39 1.56 -6.83
C HIS A 211 19.80 1.46 -6.23
N VAL A 212 20.36 2.59 -5.82
CA VAL A 212 21.68 2.63 -5.19
C VAL A 212 21.51 2.94 -3.72
N CYS A 213 21.82 1.98 -2.86
CA CYS A 213 21.71 2.11 -1.41
C CYS A 213 23.09 2.10 -0.75
N ALA A 214 23.41 3.16 -0.01
CA ALA A 214 24.69 3.28 0.69
C ALA A 214 24.83 2.22 1.79
N LEU A 215 23.72 1.83 2.43
CA LEU A 215 23.72 0.91 3.57
C LEU A 215 23.39 -0.55 3.19
N LYS A 216 23.45 -0.92 1.91
CA LYS A 216 23.07 -2.27 1.42
C LYS A 216 23.75 -3.44 2.16
N ASN A 217 24.96 -3.22 2.67
CA ASN A 217 25.75 -4.25 3.36
C ASN A 217 25.46 -4.34 4.87
N PHE A 218 24.67 -3.42 5.43
CA PHE A 218 24.36 -3.43 6.86
C PHE A 218 23.15 -4.33 7.13
N PRO A 219 23.33 -5.45 7.89
CA PRO A 219 22.36 -6.53 7.97
C PRO A 219 20.98 -6.09 8.47
N TYR A 220 20.95 -5.45 9.64
CA TYR A 220 19.71 -5.04 10.31
C TYR A 220 19.19 -3.65 9.89
N THR A 221 19.92 -2.96 9.02
CA THR A 221 19.51 -1.64 8.53
C THR A 221 18.89 -1.77 7.14
N CYS A 222 19.54 -2.46 6.21
CA CYS A 222 19.04 -2.54 4.85
C CYS A 222 18.93 -3.96 4.31
N LYS A 223 19.95 -4.81 4.58
CA LYS A 223 20.09 -6.11 3.95
C LYS A 223 18.84 -6.99 4.14
N LEU A 224 18.27 -7.00 5.35
CA LEU A 224 17.11 -7.82 5.72
C LEU A 224 15.76 -7.25 5.25
N PRO A 225 15.40 -5.98 5.52
CA PRO A 225 14.10 -5.47 5.09
C PRO A 225 13.99 -5.26 3.57
N TYR A 226 15.09 -4.97 2.87
CA TYR A 226 15.05 -4.61 1.45
C TYR A 226 14.56 -5.74 0.53
N PRO A 227 15.04 -6.99 0.61
CA PRO A 227 14.53 -8.07 -0.23
C PRO A 227 13.05 -8.40 0.01
N VAL A 228 12.55 -8.23 1.25
CA VAL A 228 11.12 -8.40 1.58
C VAL A 228 10.32 -7.32 0.86
N PHE A 229 10.71 -6.05 1.04
CA PHE A 229 10.10 -4.92 0.34
C PHE A 229 10.12 -5.11 -1.18
N SER A 230 11.30 -5.38 -1.75
CA SER A 230 11.46 -5.51 -3.20
C SER A 230 10.63 -6.66 -3.78
N THR A 231 10.53 -7.78 -3.07
CA THR A 231 9.74 -8.93 -3.53
C THR A 231 8.26 -8.60 -3.55
N LEU A 232 7.77 -8.02 -2.46
CA LEU A 232 6.36 -7.66 -2.34
C LEU A 232 5.98 -6.50 -3.27
N PHE A 233 6.87 -5.53 -3.44
CA PHE A 233 6.69 -4.44 -4.42
C PHE A 233 6.61 -4.96 -5.86
N MET A 234 7.40 -5.97 -6.21
CA MET A 234 7.28 -6.60 -7.52
C MET A 234 5.93 -7.31 -7.69
N ALA A 235 5.37 -7.89 -6.62
CA ALA A 235 4.05 -8.53 -6.67
C ALA A 235 2.92 -7.53 -6.97
N THR A 236 3.04 -6.26 -6.58
CA THR A 236 1.99 -5.26 -6.78
C THR A 236 1.98 -4.63 -8.17
N SER A 237 3.00 -4.90 -9.00
CA SER A 237 3.01 -4.48 -10.42
C SER A 237 1.81 -5.02 -11.21
N ALA A 238 1.23 -6.15 -10.79
CA ALA A 238 0.04 -6.74 -11.40
C ALA A 238 -1.17 -5.79 -11.39
N VAL A 239 -1.35 -4.98 -10.34
CA VAL A 239 -2.48 -4.04 -10.24
C VAL A 239 -2.43 -2.98 -11.33
N TRP A 240 -1.22 -2.47 -11.62
CA TRP A 240 -1.03 -1.51 -12.71
C TRP A 240 -1.37 -2.11 -14.08
N GLU A 241 -1.02 -3.39 -14.30
CA GLU A 241 -1.42 -4.10 -15.52
C GLU A 241 -2.94 -4.21 -15.63
N VAL A 242 -3.65 -4.41 -14.53
CA VAL A 242 -5.12 -4.43 -14.54
C VAL A 242 -5.70 -3.07 -14.89
N VAL A 243 -5.19 -1.96 -14.34
CA VAL A 243 -5.63 -0.60 -14.73
C VAL A 243 -5.45 -0.36 -16.24
N LYS A 244 -4.29 -0.76 -16.78
CA LYS A 244 -4.02 -0.65 -18.22
C LYS A 244 -4.96 -1.51 -19.05
N ALA A 245 -5.18 -2.75 -18.64
CA ALA A 245 -6.11 -3.67 -19.31
C ALA A 245 -7.54 -3.14 -19.30
N ALA A 246 -8.02 -2.65 -18.15
CA ALA A 246 -9.33 -2.04 -17.98
C ALA A 246 -9.52 -0.84 -18.92
N THR A 247 -8.52 0.05 -18.93
CA THR A 247 -8.52 1.25 -19.77
C THR A 247 -8.50 0.89 -21.26
N ALA A 248 -7.70 -0.09 -21.66
CA ALA A 248 -7.62 -0.55 -23.05
C ALA A 248 -8.91 -1.23 -23.50
N LEU A 249 -9.52 -2.06 -22.65
CA LEU A 249 -10.77 -2.72 -22.94
C LEU A 249 -11.91 -1.71 -23.11
N CYS A 250 -12.02 -0.79 -22.16
CA CYS A 250 -13.05 0.25 -22.10
C CYS A 250 -12.75 1.48 -22.98
N ARG A 251 -11.75 1.40 -23.86
CA ARG A 251 -11.54 2.36 -24.93
C ARG A 251 -12.61 2.14 -26.00
N VAL A 252 -13.73 2.85 -25.87
CA VAL A 252 -14.80 2.91 -26.86
C VAL A 252 -14.51 4.11 -27.79
N TYR A 253 -14.75 3.95 -29.09
CA TYR A 253 -14.41 4.94 -30.11
C TYR A 253 -15.18 6.27 -29.96
N GLY A 254 -14.46 7.40 -30.02
CA GLY A 254 -14.65 8.40 -31.07
C GLY A 254 -15.75 9.48 -30.97
N ASP A 255 -16.57 9.56 -29.93
CA ASP A 255 -17.50 10.70 -29.77
C ASP A 255 -16.91 11.78 -28.85
N LEU A 256 -16.85 13.02 -29.35
CA LEU A 256 -16.41 14.21 -28.59
C LEU A 256 -17.24 14.46 -27.33
N SER A 257 -18.44 13.88 -27.24
CA SER A 257 -19.30 13.95 -26.06
C SER A 257 -18.89 12.98 -24.94
N ILE A 258 -18.09 11.94 -25.21
CA ILE A 258 -17.63 10.99 -24.20
C ILE A 258 -16.17 10.57 -24.44
N MET A 259 -15.27 11.39 -23.90
CA MET A 259 -13.80 11.29 -23.86
C MET A 259 -13.05 11.48 -25.20
N SER A 260 -12.11 12.42 -25.16
CA SER A 260 -11.28 12.82 -26.29
C SER A 260 -10.37 11.70 -26.81
N LYS A 261 -10.22 11.69 -28.13
CA LYS A 261 -9.15 10.98 -28.84
C LYS A 261 -7.81 11.54 -28.33
N MET A 262 -7.13 10.84 -27.41
CA MET A 262 -5.71 11.11 -27.19
C MET A 262 -4.93 10.59 -28.40
N ALA A 263 -4.34 11.53 -29.13
CA ALA A 263 -3.42 11.31 -30.24
C ALA A 263 -2.12 10.68 -29.75
#